data_AF-A0A496CQ28-F1
#
_entry.id   AF-A0A496CQ28-F1
#
_cell.length_a   1.000
_cell.length_b   1.000
_cell.length_c   1.000
_cell.angle_alpha   90.00
_cell.angle_beta   90.00
_cell.angle_gamma   90.00
#
_symmetry.space_group_name_H-M   'P 1'
#
loop_
_entity.id
_entity.type
_entity.pdbx_description
1 polymer ?
#
loop_
_entity_poly.entity_id
_entity_poly.type
_entity_poly.pdbx_seq_one_letter_code
_entity_poly.pdbx_strand_id
1 'polypeptide(L)'
;MKKRKENMTPDYRKSGYLKVGRSVLRAFFMGERDLRELASILLCVETFAYFSEGQVWLNDQVYFCHPGEWITSYTEIEELTGIDRRQVKKYLVKLEKQHFVLVSNVGFYKRIALVNYEQSVQVQHGEPADHNPNETDRNNSGGSIWDEAMNFYNPGNDQKGAVN
;
A
#
# COMPACT_ATOMS: atom_id res chain seq x y z
N MET A 1 10.72 19.50 -14.39
CA MET A 1 11.27 18.13 -14.60
C MET A 1 11.54 17.88 -16.09
N LYS A 2 12.70 17.32 -16.46
CA LYS A 2 12.88 16.75 -17.82
C LYS A 2 11.92 15.56 -17.93
N LYS A 3 11.00 15.58 -18.90
CA LYS A 3 10.15 14.43 -19.22
C LYS A 3 11.06 13.27 -19.62
N ARG A 4 11.36 12.36 -18.70
CA ARG A 4 11.91 11.06 -19.07
C ARG A 4 10.82 10.35 -19.87
N LYS A 5 11.22 9.73 -20.99
CA LYS A 5 10.31 8.94 -21.83
C LYS A 5 10.04 7.63 -21.07
N GLU A 6 9.12 7.69 -20.12
CA GLU A 6 8.65 6.52 -19.40
C GLU A 6 7.77 5.70 -20.34
N ASN A 7 8.26 4.51 -20.70
CA ASN A 7 7.46 3.53 -21.41
C ASN A 7 7.03 2.48 -20.38
N MET A 8 5.76 2.09 -20.39
CA MET A 8 5.27 1.00 -19.55
C MET A 8 5.87 -0.32 -20.07
N THR A 9 7.03 -0.70 -19.54
CA THR A 9 7.69 -1.96 -19.89
C THR A 9 7.35 -3.02 -18.85
N PRO A 10 7.02 -4.27 -19.24
CA PRO A 10 6.74 -5.35 -18.31
C PRO A 10 7.97 -5.82 -17.51
N ASP A 11 9.15 -5.25 -17.76
CA ASP A 11 10.40 -5.55 -17.07
C ASP A 11 10.44 -4.88 -15.69
N TYR A 12 9.72 -5.48 -14.74
CA TYR A 12 9.62 -5.07 -13.34
C TYR A 12 10.98 -4.96 -12.62
N ARG A 13 12.05 -5.55 -13.19
CA ARG A 13 13.41 -5.49 -12.61
C ARG A 13 14.09 -4.14 -12.81
N LYS A 14 13.64 -3.31 -13.76
CA LYS A 14 14.29 -2.03 -14.10
C LYS A 14 13.77 -0.82 -13.34
N SER A 15 12.53 -0.87 -12.84
CA SER A 15 11.85 0.26 -12.21
C SER A 15 11.52 0.06 -10.74
N GLY A 16 11.82 -1.11 -10.17
CA GLY A 16 11.43 -1.45 -8.80
C GLY A 16 9.93 -1.67 -8.65
N TYR A 17 9.49 -1.92 -7.41
CA TYR A 17 8.08 -2.08 -7.07
C TYR A 17 7.74 -1.28 -5.82
N LEU A 18 6.52 -0.76 -5.77
CA LEU A 18 5.96 -0.09 -4.60
C LEU A 18 5.08 -1.06 -3.81
N LYS A 19 5.29 -1.13 -2.50
CA LYS A 19 4.39 -1.88 -1.60
C LYS A 19 3.30 -0.95 -1.12
N VAL A 20 2.06 -1.19 -1.55
CA VAL A 20 0.90 -0.40 -1.15
C VAL A 20 -0.05 -1.24 -0.31
N GLY A 21 -0.55 -0.68 0.80
CA GLY A 21 -1.56 -1.31 1.63
C GLY A 21 -2.87 -1.57 0.86
N ARG A 22 -3.46 -2.76 1.00
CA ARG A 22 -4.75 -3.11 0.38
C ARG A 22 -5.88 -2.15 0.78
N SER A 23 -5.83 -1.60 2.00
CA SER A 23 -6.78 -0.58 2.47
C SER A 23 -6.66 0.71 1.66
N VAL A 24 -5.45 1.16 1.36
CA VAL A 24 -5.19 2.34 0.52
C VAL A 24 -5.69 2.10 -0.90
N LEU A 25 -5.40 0.94 -1.49
CA LEU A 25 -5.90 0.59 -2.82
C LEU A 25 -7.43 0.51 -2.86
N ARG A 26 -8.08 -0.07 -1.85
CA ARG A 26 -9.55 -0.07 -1.75
C ARG A 26 -10.11 1.34 -1.63
N ALA A 27 -9.50 2.21 -0.83
CA ALA A 27 -9.89 3.61 -0.74
C ALA A 27 -9.72 4.35 -2.08
N PHE A 28 -8.66 4.05 -2.83
CA PHE A 28 -8.42 4.63 -4.15
C PHE A 28 -9.46 4.17 -5.20
N PHE A 29 -9.71 2.87 -5.32
CA PHE A 29 -10.60 2.34 -6.36
C PHE A 29 -12.09 2.40 -6.00
N MET A 30 -12.43 2.21 -4.73
CA MET A 30 -13.81 2.00 -4.27
C MET A 30 -14.26 3.02 -3.21
N GLY A 31 -13.37 3.89 -2.75
CA GLY A 31 -13.70 4.89 -1.74
C GLY A 31 -14.58 6.00 -2.27
N GLU A 32 -15.33 6.62 -1.36
CA GLU A 32 -15.99 7.90 -1.61
C GLU A 32 -14.96 8.98 -1.95
N ARG A 33 -15.41 10.09 -2.56
CA ARG A 33 -14.54 11.14 -3.12
C ARG A 33 -13.41 11.54 -2.16
N ASP A 34 -13.74 11.85 -0.91
CA ASP A 34 -12.76 12.33 0.07
C ASP A 34 -11.70 11.27 0.44
N LEU A 35 -12.08 10.00 0.51
CA LEU A 35 -11.14 8.89 0.77
C LEU A 35 -10.30 8.57 -0.47
N ARG A 36 -10.90 8.64 -1.65
CA ARG A 36 -10.21 8.45 -2.91
C ARG A 36 -9.16 9.53 -3.15
N GLU A 37 -9.50 10.80 -2.92
CA GLU A 37 -8.55 11.92 -3.05
C GLU A 37 -7.40 11.80 -2.02
N LEU A 38 -7.71 11.44 -0.77
CA LEU A 38 -6.70 11.17 0.26
C LEU A 38 -5.74 10.04 -0.16
N ALA A 39 -6.29 8.94 -0.68
CA ALA A 39 -5.49 7.81 -1.18
C ALA A 39 -4.68 8.17 -2.43
N SER A 40 -5.24 8.98 -3.32
CA SER A 40 -4.56 9.46 -4.54
C SER A 40 -3.33 10.29 -4.19
N ILE A 41 -3.43 11.17 -3.18
CA ILE A 41 -2.29 11.96 -2.70
C ILE A 41 -1.24 11.08 -2.04
N LEU A 42 -1.64 10.10 -1.22
CA LEU A 42 -0.68 9.18 -0.61
C LEU A 42 0.07 8.37 -1.69
N LEU A 43 -0.65 7.80 -2.66
CA LEU A 43 -0.06 7.08 -3.78
C LEU A 43 0.88 7.96 -4.61
N CYS A 44 0.52 9.23 -4.81
CA CYS A 44 1.38 10.19 -5.49
C CYS A 44 2.70 10.37 -4.72
N VAL A 45 2.64 10.57 -3.40
CA VAL A 45 3.83 10.69 -2.56
C VAL A 45 4.67 9.41 -2.62
N GLU A 46 4.05 8.25 -2.48
CA GLU A 46 4.73 6.95 -2.56
C GLU A 46 5.41 6.70 -3.92
N THR A 47 4.82 7.20 -5.01
CA THR A 47 5.37 7.05 -6.36
C THR A 47 6.62 7.89 -6.59
N PHE A 48 6.66 9.11 -6.04
CA PHE A 48 7.74 10.08 -6.30
C PHE A 48 8.76 10.20 -5.16
N ALA A 49 8.51 9.53 -4.03
CA ALA A 49 9.49 9.40 -2.97
C ALA A 49 10.78 8.74 -3.50
N TYR A 50 11.92 9.29 -3.05
CA TYR A 50 13.23 8.80 -3.47
C TYR A 50 13.47 7.40 -2.93
N PHE A 51 14.02 6.51 -3.77
CA PHE A 51 14.35 5.15 -3.33
C PHE A 51 15.73 5.04 -2.67
N SER A 52 16.61 6.00 -2.95
CA SER A 52 17.96 6.10 -2.42
C SER A 52 18.26 7.57 -2.12
N GLU A 53 19.32 7.82 -1.36
CA GLU A 53 19.83 9.18 -1.20
C GLU A 53 20.13 9.83 -2.56
N GLY A 54 19.81 11.13 -2.66
CA GLY A 54 19.98 11.85 -3.91
C GLY A 54 19.83 13.36 -3.78
N GLN A 55 20.27 14.06 -4.82
CA GLN A 55 20.15 15.51 -4.92
C GLN A 55 19.08 15.89 -5.94
N VAL A 56 18.24 16.86 -5.58
CA VAL A 56 17.18 17.42 -6.43
C VAL A 56 17.49 18.87 -6.73
N TRP A 57 17.41 19.24 -8.01
CA TRP A 57 17.57 20.62 -8.46
C TRP A 57 16.20 21.26 -8.61
N LEU A 58 15.93 22.28 -7.81
CA LEU A 58 14.69 23.06 -7.84
C LEU A 58 15.02 24.55 -7.85
N ASN A 59 14.66 25.27 -8.91
CA ASN A 59 14.96 26.69 -9.13
C ASN A 59 16.42 27.05 -8.78
N ASP A 60 17.37 26.36 -9.42
CA ASP A 60 18.82 26.54 -9.26
C ASP A 60 19.38 26.30 -7.84
N GLN A 61 18.56 25.75 -6.95
CA GLN A 61 18.97 25.30 -5.63
C GLN A 61 19.01 23.78 -5.56
N VAL A 62 20.03 23.27 -4.87
CA VAL A 62 20.21 21.84 -4.65
C VAL A 62 19.64 21.47 -3.29
N TYR A 63 18.77 20.48 -3.28
CA TYR A 63 18.20 19.90 -2.07
C TYR A 63 18.59 18.44 -1.94
N PHE A 64 18.88 17.99 -0.72
CA PHE A 64 19.17 16.60 -0.43
C PHE A 64 17.91 15.86 0.00
N CYS A 65 17.63 14.71 -0.62
CA CYS A 65 16.55 13.78 -0.26
C CYS A 65 17.15 12.46 0.24
N HIS A 66 16.61 11.97 1.35
CA HIS A 66 16.84 10.62 1.84
C HIS A 66 15.81 9.64 1.24
N PRO A 67 16.04 8.31 1.33
CA PRO A 67 15.04 7.32 0.94
C PRO A 67 13.70 7.57 1.65
N GLY A 68 12.60 7.48 0.91
CA GLY A 68 11.25 7.75 1.40
C GLY A 68 10.88 9.24 1.45
N GLU A 69 11.78 10.15 1.07
CA GLU A 69 11.50 11.59 1.00
C GLU A 69 11.16 12.05 -0.42
N TRP A 70 10.26 13.02 -0.51
CA TRP A 70 9.96 13.76 -1.73
C TRP A 70 9.93 15.26 -1.45
N ILE A 71 10.74 16.04 -2.17
CA ILE A 71 10.71 17.50 -2.11
C ILE A 71 9.91 18.03 -3.28
N THR A 72 8.80 18.72 -2.99
CA THR A 72 7.80 19.12 -3.97
C THR A 72 7.04 20.37 -3.53
N SER A 73 6.10 20.84 -4.35
CA SER A 73 5.15 21.89 -4.02
C SER A 73 3.71 21.37 -4.06
N TYR A 74 2.78 22.05 -3.39
CA TYR A 74 1.36 21.69 -3.49
C TYR A 74 0.80 21.84 -4.92
N THR A 75 1.36 22.75 -5.72
CA THR A 75 0.98 22.92 -7.12
C THR A 75 1.42 21.73 -7.98
N GLU A 76 2.62 21.19 -7.73
CA GLU A 76 3.10 20.00 -8.45
C GLU A 76 2.24 18.77 -8.13
N ILE A 77 1.82 18.59 -6.87
CA ILE A 77 0.89 17.51 -6.50
C ILE A 77 -0.48 17.72 -7.16
N GLU A 78 -0.98 18.94 -7.22
CA GLU A 78 -2.23 19.28 -7.92
C GLU A 78 -2.14 18.92 -9.42
N GLU A 79 -1.04 19.26 -10.09
CA GLU A 79 -0.81 18.91 -11.50
C GLU A 79 -0.75 17.39 -11.72
N LEU A 80 -0.15 16.64 -10.79
CA LEU A 80 0.00 15.19 -10.87
C LEU A 80 -1.30 14.42 -10.55
N THR A 81 -2.14 14.95 -9.67
CA THR A 81 -3.34 14.26 -9.17
C THR A 81 -4.65 14.81 -9.69
N GLY A 82 -4.65 16.04 -10.22
CA GLY A 82 -5.86 16.79 -10.56
C GLY A 82 -6.66 17.30 -9.36
N ILE A 83 -6.11 17.21 -8.14
CA ILE A 83 -6.77 17.63 -6.90
C ILE A 83 -6.37 19.07 -6.59
N ASP A 84 -7.35 19.93 -6.32
CA ASP A 84 -7.14 21.35 -6.01
C ASP A 84 -6.08 21.55 -4.91
N ARG A 85 -5.22 22.55 -5.08
CA ARG A 85 -4.12 22.85 -4.15
C ARG A 85 -4.55 22.99 -2.67
N ARG A 86 -5.73 23.55 -2.39
CA ARG A 86 -6.26 23.69 -1.02
C ARG A 86 -6.62 22.32 -0.45
N GLN A 87 -7.18 21.45 -1.28
CA GLN A 87 -7.49 20.07 -0.94
C GLN A 87 -6.21 19.26 -0.72
N VAL A 88 -5.19 19.43 -1.57
CA VAL A 88 -3.85 18.83 -1.36
C VAL A 88 -3.32 19.15 0.04
N LYS A 89 -3.31 20.44 0.40
CA LYS A 89 -2.87 20.88 1.73
C LYS A 89 -3.70 20.24 2.85
N LYS A 90 -5.03 20.22 2.71
CA LYS A 90 -5.95 19.60 3.69
C LYS A 90 -5.65 18.10 3.88
N TYR A 91 -5.46 17.37 2.79
CA TYR A 91 -5.23 15.93 2.83
C TYR A 91 -3.84 15.56 3.33
N LEU A 92 -2.79 16.33 2.99
CA LEU A 92 -1.46 16.12 3.59
C LEU A 92 -1.47 16.27 5.11
N VAL A 93 -2.18 17.28 5.64
CA VAL A 93 -2.38 17.42 7.09
C VAL A 93 -3.12 16.23 7.68
N LYS A 94 -4.09 15.66 6.96
CA LYS A 94 -4.82 14.46 7.40
C LYS A 94 -3.91 13.22 7.40
N LEU A 95 -3.09 13.04 6.36
CA LEU A 95 -2.12 11.94 6.26
C LEU A 95 -1.06 12.01 7.36
N GLU A 96 -0.59 13.23 7.67
CA GLU A 96 0.37 13.46 8.75
C GLU A 96 -0.23 13.11 10.12
N LYS A 97 -1.47 13.53 10.39
CA LYS A 97 -2.19 13.13 11.62
C LYS A 97 -2.43 11.62 11.72
N GLN A 98 -2.50 10.93 10.59
CA GLN A 98 -2.67 9.48 10.51
C GLN A 98 -1.34 8.72 10.47
N HIS A 99 -0.21 9.41 10.62
CA HIS A 99 1.14 8.85 10.59
C HIS A 99 1.50 8.10 9.29
N PHE A 100 0.92 8.52 8.15
CA PHE A 100 1.38 8.04 6.85
C PHE A 100 2.63 8.80 6.38
N VAL A 101 2.68 10.11 6.63
CA VAL A 101 3.75 10.99 6.19
C VAL A 101 4.15 11.98 7.28
N LEU A 102 5.33 12.58 7.14
CA LEU A 102 5.77 13.78 7.85
C LEU A 102 5.94 14.91 6.85
N VAL A 103 5.46 16.11 7.17
CA VAL A 103 5.57 17.26 6.26
C VAL A 103 6.39 18.38 6.92
N SER A 104 7.49 18.77 6.28
CA SER A 104 8.34 19.87 6.72
C SER A 104 8.55 20.90 5.61
N ASN A 105 8.84 22.14 6.02
CA ASN A 105 9.13 23.22 5.07
C ASN A 105 10.60 23.20 4.69
N VAL A 106 10.89 23.33 3.40
CA VAL A 106 12.26 23.46 2.89
C VAL A 106 12.27 24.58 1.86
N GLY A 107 12.65 25.79 2.30
CA GLY A 107 12.51 27.00 1.49
C GLY A 107 11.05 27.25 1.09
N PHE A 108 10.81 27.38 -0.22
CA PHE A 108 9.46 27.52 -0.79
C PHE A 108 8.75 26.17 -1.04
N TYR A 109 9.44 25.06 -0.80
CA TYR A 109 8.96 23.70 -1.04
C TYR A 109 8.52 23.02 0.27
N LYS A 110 7.96 21.83 0.10
CA LYS A 110 7.69 20.87 1.17
C LYS A 110 8.57 19.67 0.98
N ARG A 111 9.12 19.17 2.09
CA ARG A 111 9.68 17.83 2.18
C ARG A 111 8.63 16.94 2.83
N ILE A 112 8.21 15.92 2.11
CA ILE A 112 7.24 14.93 2.55
C ILE A 112 7.99 13.62 2.72
N ALA A 113 8.02 13.06 3.93
CA ALA A 113 8.71 11.82 4.24
C ALA A 113 7.71 10.72 4.62
N LEU A 114 7.85 9.52 4.07
CA LEU A 114 7.03 8.36 4.41
C LEU A 114 7.46 7.78 5.77
N VAL A 115 6.52 7.61 6.70
CA VAL A 115 6.85 7.22 8.09
C VAL A 115 7.41 5.80 8.19
N ASN A 116 6.91 4.86 7.38
CA ASN A 116 7.28 3.43 7.44
C ASN A 116 7.98 2.94 6.17
N TYR A 117 8.76 3.80 5.51
CA TYR A 117 9.36 3.48 4.20
C TYR A 117 10.24 2.21 4.22
N GLU A 118 11.09 2.04 5.25
CA GLU A 118 12.02 0.91 5.36
C GLU A 118 11.46 -0.28 6.16
N GLN A 119 10.26 -0.18 6.74
CA GLN A 119 9.77 -1.20 7.66
C GLN A 119 9.41 -2.49 6.91
N SER A 120 10.30 -3.48 6.96
CA SER A 120 9.97 -4.86 6.64
C SER A 120 9.04 -5.39 7.72
N VAL A 121 7.74 -5.46 7.44
CA VAL A 121 6.83 -6.25 8.29
C VAL A 121 7.28 -7.71 8.20
N GLN A 122 7.94 -8.19 9.23
CA GLN A 122 8.21 -9.62 9.37
C GLN A 122 6.86 -10.29 9.59
N VAL A 123 6.36 -10.99 8.57
CA VAL A 123 5.22 -11.89 8.73
C VAL A 123 5.76 -13.06 9.53
N GLN A 124 5.51 -13.06 10.84
CA GLN A 124 5.68 -14.24 11.66
C GLN A 124 4.64 -15.26 11.20
N HIS A 125 5.02 -16.12 10.26
CA HIS A 125 4.36 -17.39 10.12
C HIS A 125 4.65 -18.13 11.42
N GLY A 126 3.68 -18.20 12.33
CA GLY A 126 3.79 -19.08 13.48
C GLY A 126 4.18 -20.45 12.96
N GLU A 127 5.27 -21.00 13.48
CA GLU A 127 5.72 -22.34 13.12
C GLU A 127 4.51 -23.29 13.29
N PRO A 128 4.21 -24.14 12.29
CA PRO A 128 3.22 -25.18 12.51
C PRO A 128 3.74 -26.02 13.67
N ALA A 129 2.97 -26.07 14.76
CA ALA A 129 3.30 -26.92 15.89
C ALA A 129 3.55 -28.34 15.38
N ASP A 130 4.75 -28.86 15.62
CA ASP A 130 5.10 -30.25 15.34
C ASP A 130 4.11 -31.15 16.09
N HIS A 131 3.13 -31.67 15.36
CA HIS A 131 2.22 -32.67 15.88
C HIS A 131 2.94 -34.02 15.83
N ASN A 132 3.57 -34.38 16.96
CA ASN A 132 4.09 -35.72 17.18
C ASN A 132 2.96 -36.75 17.01
N PRO A 133 3.07 -37.72 16.08
CA PRO A 133 1.98 -38.64 15.76
C PRO A 133 1.96 -39.86 16.71
N ASN A 134 2.11 -39.65 18.01
CA ASN A 134 2.06 -40.73 19.01
C ASN A 134 1.38 -40.24 20.30
N GLU A 135 0.10 -39.93 20.23
CA GLU A 135 -0.78 -40.10 21.38
C GLU A 135 -2.16 -40.54 20.91
N THR A 136 -2.35 -41.85 20.97
CA THR A 136 -3.65 -42.50 20.88
C THR A 136 -4.44 -42.08 22.11
N ASP A 137 -5.49 -41.26 21.95
CA ASP A 137 -6.64 -41.40 22.83
C ASP A 137 -7.96 -40.96 22.18
N ARG A 138 -8.97 -41.76 22.49
CA ARG A 138 -10.27 -41.85 21.83
C ARG A 138 -11.19 -40.69 22.21
N ASN A 139 -11.93 -40.23 21.20
CA ASN A 139 -13.22 -39.55 21.29
C ASN A 139 -13.26 -38.20 22.03
N ASN A 140 -13.15 -37.10 21.28
CA ASN A 140 -14.25 -36.13 21.29
C ASN A 140 -14.33 -35.31 20.00
N SER A 141 -15.55 -35.22 19.51
CA SER A 141 -16.05 -34.55 18.32
C SER A 141 -15.57 -33.10 18.18
N GLY A 142 -14.87 -32.80 17.08
CA GLY A 142 -14.51 -31.44 16.68
C GLY A 142 -14.20 -31.43 15.20
N GLY A 143 -15.21 -31.34 14.35
CA GLY A 143 -15.02 -31.13 12.91
C GLY A 143 -14.17 -29.88 12.70
N SER A 144 -13.07 -30.03 11.96
CA SER A 144 -12.20 -28.91 11.66
C SER A 144 -12.97 -27.91 10.81
N ILE A 145 -12.86 -26.61 11.11
CA ILE A 145 -13.47 -25.53 10.33
C ILE A 145 -13.07 -25.63 8.83
N TRP A 146 -11.95 -26.29 8.56
CA TRP A 146 -11.44 -26.59 7.23
C TRP A 146 -12.23 -27.68 6.49
N ASP A 147 -12.82 -28.64 7.19
CA ASP A 147 -13.63 -29.70 6.59
C ASP A 147 -14.96 -29.15 6.07
N GLU A 148 -15.54 -28.18 6.78
CA GLU A 148 -16.78 -27.51 6.38
C GLU A 148 -16.57 -26.58 5.18
N ALA A 149 -15.40 -25.93 5.10
CA ALA A 149 -15.03 -25.08 3.97
C ALA A 149 -14.80 -25.87 2.67
N MET A 150 -14.26 -27.09 2.75
CA MET A 150 -14.00 -27.91 1.56
C MET A 150 -15.28 -28.47 0.93
N ASN A 151 -16.33 -28.69 1.72
CA ASN A 151 -17.64 -29.11 1.21
C ASN A 151 -18.37 -28.01 0.41
N PHE A 152 -18.05 -26.74 0.66
CA PHE A 152 -18.67 -25.61 -0.06
C PHE A 152 -18.19 -25.47 -1.51
N TYR A 153 -17.00 -25.98 -1.83
CA TYR A 153 -16.39 -25.84 -3.16
C TYR A 153 -16.56 -27.07 -4.06
N ASN A 154 -17.22 -28.13 -3.60
CA ASN A 154 -17.32 -29.39 -4.34
C ASN A 154 -18.78 -29.87 -4.50
N PRO A 155 -19.59 -29.27 -5.40
CA PRO A 155 -20.97 -29.68 -5.60
C PRO A 155 -21.05 -30.80 -6.65
N GLY A 156 -20.52 -31.98 -6.33
CA GLY A 156 -20.51 -33.13 -7.25
C GLY A 156 -20.67 -34.48 -6.55
N ASN A 157 -21.74 -35.20 -6.91
CA ASN A 157 -22.23 -36.53 -6.49
C ASN A 157 -23.03 -36.53 -5.17
N ASP A 158 -24.32 -36.85 -5.10
CA ASP A 158 -25.21 -37.58 -6.00
C ASP A 158 -26.67 -37.12 -5.83
N GLN A 159 -27.39 -37.01 -6.95
CA GLN A 159 -28.85 -37.07 -6.97
C GLN A 159 -29.30 -38.50 -6.64
N LYS A 160 -30.35 -38.64 -5.83
CA LYS A 160 -31.63 -39.23 -6.29
C LYS A 160 -32.70 -39.10 -5.20
N GLY A 161 -33.80 -38.46 -5.59
CA GLY A 161 -35.00 -38.40 -4.78
C GLY A 161 -35.64 -39.78 -4.57
N ALA A 162 -36.35 -39.90 -3.46
CA ALA A 162 -37.48 -40.81 -3.34
C ALA A 162 -38.55 -40.08 -2.53
N VAL A 163 -39.69 -39.88 -3.19
CA VAL A 163 -40.96 -39.49 -2.58
C VAL A 163 -41.56 -40.76 -1.98
N ASN A 164 -41.99 -40.70 -0.73
CA ASN A 164 -43.19 -41.35 -0.20
C ASN A 164 -43.63 -40.58 1.04
#